data_AF-A0A4Y9XVR4-F1
#
_entry.id   AF-A0A4Y9XVR4-F1
#
_cell.length_a   1.000
_cell.length_b   1.000
_cell.length_c   1.000
_cell.angle_alpha   90.00
_cell.angle_beta   90.00
_cell.angle_gamma   90.00
#
_symmetry.space_group_name_H-M   'P 1'
#
loop_
_entity.id
_entity.type
_entity.pdbx_description
1 polymer ?
#
loop_
_entity_poly.entity_id
_entity_poly.type
_entity_poly.pdbx_seq_one_letter_code
_entity_poly.pdbx_strand_id
1 'polypeptide(L)'
;LVKKKKALDVPPSQFILGAGKAQDDSGADLDDDAQICSCHNVSKGDVVRCVRDGAKSVGDVKTQTKAGSGCGGCMPFLTNLFKAEMKKAGNSVSNYVCPHFNMSRADLFDVVRIKKLKTFTEIMETLGVNKESVGCELCKPVVGSILSSLWNEHVMNPVHHSNQDTNDRFMANIQRNGTFSVVPRVAAGEITPDKLIVLGQVAKKYGLYSKITGGQRVDLFGAQKADLPSIWKELIDAGFESGHAYGKALRTVKSCVGTNWCRYGIGDSVGMAVQLEERYKGIRSPHKIKGGVSGCVRECAEAQGKDFGLIATDKGWNIFLGGNGGVSPRHATLFASDVPPSRVIKILDRFLMYYIRTADKLMRTSRWLEEMEGGIEVCPSLHQTLAVNLTSDKKLRRVILDDELSICEDLEKEMEELVGTYYDEWKAVVDSPERQKQFRQFVNTNERRLPVEQVLERGQPRPADWAKAFPPAHLKEDRIRTPKDQWKWCKLAKLDDLIPTDAGTTSVAVKYGDSQLAIFHVPRKGYFATQQMCPHKRAFVLEHGIVGDDPNSGKVYVSCPMHKRNFTLKGGECLNDDAYNILTFDVRVEDDDISLLLPEVQELDELIGTTDSRRRAVATQN
;
A
#
# COMPACT_ATOMS: atom_id res chain seq x y z
N LEU A 1 42.72 -14.63 18.71
CA LEU A 1 41.91 -13.39 18.82
C LEU A 1 41.05 -13.34 20.08
N VAL A 2 40.37 -14.42 20.50
CA VAL A 2 39.47 -14.40 21.68
C VAL A 2 40.17 -14.23 23.05
N LYS A 3 41.41 -14.70 23.23
CA LYS A 3 42.14 -14.55 24.51
C LYS A 3 42.72 -13.15 24.79
N LYS A 4 42.74 -12.22 23.81
CA LYS A 4 43.43 -10.92 23.94
C LYS A 4 42.52 -9.68 24.00
N LYS A 5 41.17 -9.83 23.96
CA LYS A 5 40.17 -8.73 24.00
C LYS A 5 40.55 -7.49 23.17
N LYS A 6 41.23 -7.67 22.04
CA LYS A 6 41.57 -6.56 21.14
C LYS A 6 40.30 -6.18 20.38
N ALA A 7 39.93 -4.90 20.37
CA ALA A 7 38.82 -4.41 19.55
C ALA A 7 39.09 -4.78 18.08
N LEU A 8 38.02 -5.15 17.36
CA LEU A 8 38.16 -5.43 15.93
C LEU A 8 38.32 -4.10 15.20
N ASP A 9 39.36 -4.01 14.37
CA ASP A 9 39.67 -2.82 13.58
C ASP A 9 38.65 -2.61 12.44
N VAL A 10 37.86 -3.64 12.12
CA VAL A 10 36.79 -3.63 11.14
C VAL A 10 35.60 -4.51 11.59
N PRO A 11 34.36 -4.24 11.13
CA PRO A 11 33.20 -5.05 11.48
C PRO A 11 33.38 -6.54 11.15
N PRO A 12 32.86 -7.48 11.96
CA PRO A 12 32.98 -8.93 11.73
C PRO A 12 32.51 -9.38 10.33
N SER A 13 31.56 -8.68 9.73
CA SER A 13 31.04 -8.95 8.39
C SER A 13 32.10 -8.83 7.28
N GLN A 14 33.10 -7.96 7.43
CA GLN A 14 34.16 -7.78 6.43
C GLN A 14 35.16 -8.94 6.37
N PHE A 15 35.30 -9.73 7.45
CA PHE A 15 36.11 -10.95 7.43
C PHE A 15 35.42 -12.12 6.70
N ILE A 16 34.09 -12.07 6.60
CA ILE A 16 33.27 -13.12 5.98
C ILE A 16 33.02 -12.79 4.50
N LEU A 17 32.85 -11.51 4.17
CA LEU A 17 32.46 -11.05 2.83
C LEU A 17 33.63 -10.47 2.01
N GLY A 18 34.81 -10.28 2.62
CA GLY A 18 35.94 -9.56 2.03
C GLY A 18 35.78 -8.04 2.13
N ALA A 19 36.90 -7.32 2.01
CA ALA A 19 36.96 -5.85 2.06
C ALA A 19 36.41 -5.21 0.78
N GLY A 20 35.11 -5.39 0.51
CA GLY A 20 34.37 -4.56 -0.42
C GLY A 20 34.12 -3.19 0.22
N LYS A 21 34.34 -2.11 -0.53
CA LYS A 21 33.87 -0.76 -0.16
C LYS A 21 32.42 -0.84 0.30
N ALA A 22 32.04 -0.01 1.28
CA ALA A 22 30.67 0.10 1.77
C ALA A 22 29.71 0.01 0.58
N GLN A 23 28.90 -1.05 0.54
CA GLN A 23 27.97 -1.28 -0.56
C GLN A 23 27.01 -0.09 -0.59
N ASP A 24 27.17 0.77 -1.59
CA ASP A 24 26.15 1.76 -1.93
C ASP A 24 24.91 1.00 -2.41
N ASP A 25 23.86 1.04 -1.60
CA ASP A 25 22.57 0.40 -1.89
C ASP A 25 21.82 1.07 -3.07
N SER A 26 22.42 2.10 -3.69
CA SER A 26 22.00 2.62 -5.00
C SER A 26 22.29 1.68 -6.16
N GLY A 27 23.18 0.69 -5.98
CA GLY A 27 23.63 -0.18 -7.06
C GLY A 27 24.63 0.46 -8.03
N ALA A 28 25.04 1.71 -7.77
CA ALA A 28 26.00 2.44 -8.60
C ALA A 28 27.34 1.71 -8.74
N ASP A 29 27.69 0.87 -7.77
CA ASP A 29 28.94 0.09 -7.71
C ASP A 29 28.82 -1.34 -8.25
N LEU A 30 27.62 -1.78 -8.70
CA LEU A 30 27.45 -3.10 -9.31
C LEU A 30 28.04 -3.17 -10.73
N ASP A 31 28.39 -4.37 -11.19
CA ASP A 31 28.79 -4.60 -12.58
C ASP A 31 27.59 -4.46 -13.54
N ASP A 32 27.84 -4.14 -14.81
CA ASP A 32 26.78 -3.89 -15.81
C ASP A 32 25.92 -5.13 -16.08
N ASP A 33 26.44 -6.34 -15.87
CA ASP A 33 25.71 -7.61 -16.01
C ASP A 33 24.85 -7.96 -14.79
N ALA A 34 24.95 -7.20 -13.69
CA ALA A 34 24.17 -7.44 -12.48
C ALA A 34 22.66 -7.37 -12.77
N GLN A 35 21.94 -8.43 -12.41
CA GLN A 35 20.51 -8.54 -12.69
C GLN A 35 19.70 -7.62 -11.76
N ILE A 36 18.95 -6.70 -12.35
CA ILE A 36 18.09 -5.74 -11.64
C ILE A 36 16.64 -6.23 -11.58
N CYS A 37 16.12 -6.79 -12.67
CA CYS A 37 14.76 -7.32 -12.74
C CYS A 37 14.75 -8.77 -13.19
N SER A 38 14.47 -9.70 -12.27
CA SER A 38 14.37 -11.13 -12.62
C SER A 38 13.14 -11.48 -13.44
N CYS A 39 12.04 -10.71 -13.34
CA CYS A 39 10.81 -11.00 -14.11
C CYS A 39 10.98 -10.80 -15.61
N HIS A 40 11.79 -9.82 -16.01
CA HIS A 40 11.99 -9.43 -17.41
C HIS A 40 13.46 -9.54 -17.84
N ASN A 41 14.29 -10.16 -16.99
CA ASN A 41 15.72 -10.36 -17.18
C ASN A 41 16.48 -9.08 -17.58
N VAL A 42 16.24 -7.98 -16.85
CA VAL A 42 16.87 -6.68 -17.12
C VAL A 42 18.11 -6.53 -16.24
N SER A 43 19.25 -6.20 -16.85
CA SER A 43 20.54 -5.95 -16.17
C SER A 43 20.74 -4.48 -15.81
N LYS A 44 21.79 -4.17 -15.03
CA LYS A 44 22.17 -2.78 -14.72
C LYS A 44 22.54 -2.04 -16.00
N GLY A 45 23.31 -2.67 -16.88
CA GLY A 45 23.75 -2.12 -18.14
C GLY A 45 22.58 -1.73 -19.05
N ASP A 46 21.48 -2.48 -19.01
CA ASP A 46 20.26 -2.12 -19.76
C ASP A 46 19.61 -0.85 -19.22
N VAL A 47 19.59 -0.66 -17.90
CA VAL A 47 19.07 0.56 -17.25
C VAL A 47 19.98 1.75 -17.56
N VAL A 48 21.30 1.59 -17.43
CA VAL A 48 22.29 2.64 -17.74
C VAL A 48 22.19 3.07 -19.20
N ARG A 49 22.09 2.11 -20.12
CA ARG A 49 21.90 2.37 -21.56
C ARG A 49 20.62 3.16 -21.81
N CYS A 50 19.51 2.77 -21.18
CA CYS A 50 18.24 3.48 -21.27
C CYS A 50 18.33 4.94 -20.80
N VAL A 51 19.06 5.20 -19.71
CA VAL A 51 19.32 6.57 -19.23
C VAL A 51 20.16 7.36 -20.24
N ARG A 52 21.21 6.74 -20.81
CA ARG A 52 22.06 7.36 -21.85
C ARG A 52 21.29 7.66 -23.14
N ASP A 53 20.35 6.79 -23.50
CA ASP A 53 19.49 6.92 -24.68
C ASP A 53 18.37 7.98 -24.47
N GLY A 54 18.37 8.68 -23.33
CA GLY A 54 17.54 9.86 -23.09
C GLY A 54 16.30 9.61 -22.24
N ALA A 55 16.21 8.49 -21.51
CA ALA A 55 15.16 8.28 -20.51
C ALA A 55 15.23 9.36 -19.41
N LYS A 56 14.13 10.08 -19.20
CA LYS A 56 14.04 11.20 -18.23
C LYS A 56 13.26 10.81 -16.98
N SER A 57 12.65 9.64 -16.96
CA SER A 57 11.90 9.12 -15.84
C SER A 57 12.05 7.60 -15.69
N VAL A 58 11.78 7.08 -14.50
CA VAL A 58 11.65 5.62 -14.27
C VAL A 58 10.52 5.03 -15.11
N GLY A 59 9.52 5.83 -15.48
CA GLY A 59 8.45 5.45 -16.41
C GLY A 59 9.02 5.10 -17.79
N ASP A 60 9.94 5.92 -18.31
CA ASP A 60 10.60 5.68 -19.60
C ASP A 60 11.43 4.39 -19.54
N VAL A 61 12.16 4.19 -18.45
CA VAL A 61 12.94 2.95 -18.23
C VAL A 61 12.02 1.74 -18.21
N LYS A 62 10.87 1.83 -17.54
CA LYS A 62 9.87 0.77 -17.51
C LYS A 62 9.29 0.49 -18.89
N THR A 63 9.00 1.52 -19.69
CA THR A 63 8.48 1.36 -21.05
C THR A 63 9.50 0.67 -21.97
N GLN A 64 10.77 1.08 -21.89
CA GLN A 64 11.82 0.57 -22.78
C GLN A 64 12.33 -0.83 -22.37
N THR A 65 12.52 -1.06 -21.06
CA THR A 65 13.14 -2.30 -20.55
C THR A 65 12.14 -3.31 -19.98
N LYS A 66 10.89 -2.89 -19.74
CA LYS A 66 9.87 -3.64 -18.99
C LYS A 66 10.22 -3.85 -17.51
N ALA A 67 11.36 -3.38 -17.00
CA ALA A 67 11.71 -3.48 -15.59
C ALA A 67 10.61 -2.87 -14.70
N GLY A 68 10.19 -3.60 -13.67
CA GLY A 68 9.12 -3.16 -12.76
C GLY A 68 7.68 -3.31 -13.29
N SER A 69 7.49 -3.77 -14.53
CA SER A 69 6.15 -4.04 -15.09
C SER A 69 5.57 -5.41 -14.73
N GLY A 70 6.38 -6.30 -14.14
CA GLY A 70 6.03 -7.65 -13.66
C GLY A 70 5.59 -7.67 -12.20
N CYS A 71 6.44 -8.15 -11.29
CA CYS A 71 6.13 -8.21 -9.84
C CYS A 71 6.35 -6.89 -9.08
N GLY A 72 7.04 -5.92 -9.68
CA GLY A 72 7.38 -4.64 -9.06
C GLY A 72 8.46 -4.69 -7.97
N GLY A 73 9.01 -5.86 -7.65
CA GLY A 73 10.00 -6.03 -6.56
C GLY A 73 11.29 -5.24 -6.78
N CYS A 74 11.69 -5.02 -8.03
CA CYS A 74 12.88 -4.25 -8.39
C CYS A 74 12.67 -2.72 -8.38
N MET A 75 11.45 -2.22 -8.21
CA MET A 75 11.14 -0.79 -8.36
C MET A 75 11.97 0.14 -7.45
N PRO A 76 12.18 -0.16 -6.16
CA PRO A 76 13.00 0.71 -5.30
C PRO A 76 14.44 0.80 -5.78
N PHE A 77 15.05 -0.35 -6.10
CA PHE A 77 16.42 -0.42 -6.57
C PHE A 77 16.58 0.24 -7.95
N LEU A 78 15.67 -0.06 -8.89
CA LEU A 78 15.63 0.56 -10.21
C LEU A 78 15.53 2.09 -10.12
N THR A 79 14.71 2.60 -9.20
CA THR A 79 14.56 4.04 -8.97
C THR A 79 15.86 4.65 -8.43
N ASN A 80 16.51 4.01 -7.47
CA ASN A 80 17.78 4.51 -6.91
C ASN A 80 18.89 4.50 -7.95
N LEU A 81 19.02 3.41 -8.71
CA LEU A 81 19.97 3.29 -9.81
C LEU A 81 19.72 4.38 -10.87
N PHE A 82 18.47 4.59 -11.28
CA PHE A 82 18.10 5.66 -12.20
C PHE A 82 18.50 7.05 -11.67
N LYS A 83 18.21 7.34 -10.39
CA LYS A 83 18.59 8.61 -9.75
C LYS A 83 20.11 8.79 -9.71
N ALA A 84 20.85 7.73 -9.38
CA ALA A 84 22.32 7.76 -9.33
C ALA A 84 22.92 8.03 -10.72
N GLU A 85 22.43 7.36 -11.76
CA GLU A 85 22.89 7.56 -13.14
C GLU A 85 22.49 8.94 -13.70
N MET A 86 21.29 9.43 -13.39
CA MET A 86 20.87 10.79 -13.75
C MET A 86 21.78 11.86 -13.10
N LYS A 87 22.15 11.66 -11.83
CA LYS A 87 23.10 12.54 -11.13
C LYS A 87 24.49 12.48 -11.75
N LYS A 88 24.97 11.29 -12.14
CA LYS A 88 26.25 11.12 -12.87
C LYS A 88 26.22 11.82 -14.24
N ALA A 89 25.08 11.83 -14.91
CA ALA A 89 24.88 12.53 -16.17
C ALA A 89 24.73 14.07 -16.01
N GLY A 90 24.86 14.61 -14.79
CA GLY A 90 24.74 16.05 -14.52
C GLY A 90 23.31 16.57 -14.47
N ASN A 91 22.30 15.70 -14.49
CA ASN A 91 20.90 16.09 -14.42
C ASN A 91 20.47 16.30 -12.95
N SER A 92 19.64 17.30 -12.71
CA SER A 92 18.98 17.48 -11.41
C SER A 92 17.88 16.43 -11.23
N VAL A 93 17.99 15.65 -10.16
CA VAL A 93 16.94 14.69 -9.78
C VAL A 93 15.97 15.40 -8.85
N SER A 94 14.74 15.60 -9.33
CA SER A 94 13.68 16.17 -8.50
C SER A 94 13.22 15.15 -7.43
N ASN A 95 12.95 15.64 -6.21
CA ASN A 95 12.30 14.87 -5.14
C ASN A 95 10.78 15.10 -5.06
N TYR A 96 10.18 15.58 -6.16
CA TYR A 96 8.76 15.84 -6.22
C TYR A 96 7.94 14.55 -6.08
N VAL A 97 6.73 14.66 -5.53
CA VAL A 97 5.80 13.52 -5.40
C VAL A 97 5.49 12.92 -6.78
N CYS A 98 5.09 13.76 -7.73
CA CYS A 98 4.80 13.43 -9.13
C CYS A 98 4.63 14.75 -9.92
N PRO A 99 4.40 14.72 -11.25
CA PRO A 99 4.20 15.95 -12.04
C PRO A 99 3.04 16.85 -11.60
N HIS A 100 2.07 16.33 -10.83
CA HIS A 100 0.97 17.14 -10.29
C HIS A 100 1.37 18.04 -9.11
N PHE A 101 2.49 17.76 -8.43
CA PHE A 101 2.95 18.51 -7.25
C PHE A 101 4.46 18.74 -7.31
N ASN A 102 4.89 20.00 -7.43
CA ASN A 102 6.30 20.40 -7.44
C ASN A 102 6.91 20.49 -6.03
N MET A 103 6.62 19.52 -5.16
CA MET A 103 7.04 19.50 -3.77
C MET A 103 7.39 18.07 -3.34
N SER A 104 8.30 17.94 -2.37
CA SER A 104 8.54 16.65 -1.73
C SER A 104 7.33 16.24 -0.88
N ARG A 105 7.26 14.97 -0.50
CA ARG A 105 6.20 14.48 0.39
C ARG A 105 6.26 15.13 1.78
N ALA A 106 7.46 15.44 2.28
CA ALA A 106 7.66 16.13 3.57
C ALA A 106 7.17 17.58 3.50
N ASP A 107 7.54 18.33 2.47
CA ASP A 107 7.06 19.72 2.30
C ASP A 107 5.54 19.76 2.11
N LEU A 108 4.99 18.82 1.34
CA LEU A 108 3.55 18.69 1.17
C LEU A 108 2.86 18.41 2.51
N PHE A 109 3.41 17.53 3.34
CA PHE A 109 2.88 17.25 4.68
C PHE A 109 2.84 18.53 5.54
N ASP A 110 3.96 19.28 5.59
CA ASP A 110 4.05 20.47 6.43
C ASP A 110 3.09 21.57 5.96
N VAL A 111 2.96 21.80 4.66
CA VAL A 111 2.02 22.81 4.14
C VAL A 111 0.57 22.41 4.41
N VAL A 112 0.21 21.13 4.23
CA VAL A 112 -1.15 20.63 4.55
C VAL A 112 -1.47 20.83 6.03
N ARG A 113 -0.51 20.52 6.92
CA ARG A 113 -0.63 20.72 8.37
C ARG A 113 -0.81 22.20 8.72
N ILE A 114 0.09 23.07 8.23
CA ILE A 114 0.10 24.51 8.55
C ILE A 114 -1.18 25.19 8.04
N LYS A 115 -1.60 24.89 6.81
CA LYS A 115 -2.82 25.45 6.21
C LYS A 115 -4.10 24.75 6.66
N LYS A 116 -4.01 23.65 7.41
CA LYS A 116 -5.12 22.81 7.88
C LYS A 116 -6.03 22.34 6.73
N LEU A 117 -5.44 21.97 5.60
CA LEU A 117 -6.17 21.48 4.43
C LEU A 117 -6.72 20.08 4.71
N LYS A 118 -7.96 19.81 4.31
CA LYS A 118 -8.66 18.57 4.69
C LYS A 118 -9.00 17.67 3.51
N THR A 119 -9.10 18.18 2.30
CA THR A 119 -9.49 17.36 1.13
C THR A 119 -8.44 17.37 0.02
N PHE A 120 -8.44 16.33 -0.81
CA PHE A 120 -7.55 16.29 -1.98
C PHE A 120 -7.80 17.46 -2.94
N THR A 121 -9.07 17.82 -3.16
CA THR A 121 -9.46 18.96 -4.00
C THR A 121 -8.87 20.27 -3.49
N GLU A 122 -9.03 20.57 -2.19
CA GLU A 122 -8.43 21.77 -1.58
C GLU A 122 -6.90 21.79 -1.73
N ILE A 123 -6.26 20.64 -1.56
CA ILE A 123 -4.80 20.49 -1.71
C ILE A 123 -4.38 20.72 -3.16
N MET A 124 -5.09 20.15 -4.13
CA MET A 124 -4.81 20.31 -5.56
C MET A 124 -5.03 21.76 -6.01
N GLU A 125 -6.09 22.42 -5.56
CA GLU A 125 -6.38 23.83 -5.89
C GLU A 125 -5.35 24.80 -5.28
N THR A 126 -4.80 24.46 -4.11
CA THR A 126 -3.84 25.29 -3.39
C THR A 126 -2.40 25.05 -3.84
N LEU A 127 -2.00 23.80 -4.09
CA LEU A 127 -0.60 23.37 -4.27
C LEU A 127 -0.33 22.64 -5.58
N GLY A 128 -1.37 22.25 -6.31
CA GLY A 128 -1.25 21.53 -7.58
C GLY A 128 -0.70 22.41 -8.69
N VAL A 129 0.08 21.79 -9.59
CA VAL A 129 0.55 22.46 -10.82
C VAL A 129 -0.63 22.80 -11.73
N ASN A 130 -1.58 21.86 -11.85
CA ASN A 130 -2.86 22.08 -12.49
C ASN A 130 -3.98 21.93 -11.45
N LYS A 131 -4.64 23.04 -11.11
CA LYS A 131 -5.69 23.11 -10.08
C LYS A 131 -6.95 22.31 -10.42
N GLU A 132 -7.17 22.02 -11.70
CA GLU A 132 -8.32 21.24 -12.17
C GLU A 132 -8.01 19.75 -12.32
N SER A 133 -6.77 19.33 -12.04
CA SER A 133 -6.37 17.93 -12.08
C SER A 133 -7.16 17.11 -11.07
N VAL A 134 -7.51 15.89 -11.45
CA VAL A 134 -8.02 14.87 -10.55
C VAL A 134 -6.89 14.07 -9.89
N GLY A 135 -5.63 14.25 -10.30
CA GLY A 135 -4.44 13.59 -9.75
C GLY A 135 -4.07 12.28 -10.46
N CYS A 136 -3.21 11.46 -9.84
CA CYS A 136 -2.79 10.15 -10.36
C CYS A 136 -2.66 9.09 -9.26
N GLU A 137 -2.34 7.86 -9.66
CA GLU A 137 -2.08 6.71 -8.76
C GLU A 137 -0.90 6.91 -7.80
N LEU A 138 -0.09 7.96 -7.97
CA LEU A 138 1.00 8.31 -7.07
C LEU A 138 0.57 9.35 -6.02
N CYS A 139 0.04 10.51 -6.44
CA CYS A 139 -0.26 11.58 -5.50
C CYS A 139 -1.52 11.34 -4.67
N LYS A 140 -2.51 10.63 -5.21
CA LYS A 140 -3.75 10.32 -4.48
C LYS A 140 -3.47 9.53 -3.20
N PRO A 141 -2.77 8.38 -3.24
CA PRO A 141 -2.42 7.65 -2.01
C PRO A 141 -1.50 8.42 -1.08
N VAL A 142 -0.60 9.27 -1.62
CA VAL A 142 0.27 10.12 -0.80
C VAL A 142 -0.55 11.12 0.01
N VAL A 143 -1.45 11.85 -0.65
CA VAL A 143 -2.34 12.81 0.01
C VAL A 143 -3.29 12.08 0.97
N GLY A 144 -3.86 10.94 0.58
CA GLY A 144 -4.68 10.11 1.46
C GLY A 144 -3.95 9.68 2.73
N SER A 145 -2.67 9.30 2.61
CA SER A 145 -1.81 8.97 3.75
C SER A 145 -1.53 10.20 4.64
N ILE A 146 -1.24 11.36 4.06
CA ILE A 146 -1.01 12.61 4.82
C ILE A 146 -2.27 13.00 5.59
N LEU A 147 -3.42 13.07 4.91
CA LEU A 147 -4.70 13.42 5.53
C LEU A 147 -5.09 12.45 6.66
N SER A 148 -4.85 11.16 6.47
CA SER A 148 -5.13 10.18 7.52
C SER A 148 -4.19 10.30 8.72
N SER A 149 -2.94 10.74 8.49
CA SER A 149 -1.96 10.92 9.57
C SER A 149 -2.19 12.21 10.36
N LEU A 150 -2.89 13.20 9.78
CA LEU A 150 -3.20 14.49 10.40
C LEU A 150 -4.60 14.51 11.03
N TRP A 151 -5.61 13.96 10.35
CA TRP A 151 -7.02 14.13 10.70
C TRP A 151 -7.74 12.81 11.00
N ASN A 152 -7.22 11.69 10.50
CA ASN A 152 -7.75 10.33 10.70
C ASN A 152 -9.26 10.16 10.43
N GLU A 153 -9.80 10.92 9.47
CA GLU A 153 -11.18 10.75 9.02
C GLU A 153 -11.36 9.41 8.28
N HIS A 154 -12.61 8.93 8.23
CA HIS A 154 -12.91 7.62 7.65
C HIS A 154 -12.53 7.54 6.17
N VAL A 155 -11.77 6.51 5.79
CA VAL A 155 -11.27 6.35 4.42
C VAL A 155 -12.37 6.14 3.39
N MET A 156 -13.54 5.63 3.80
CA MET A 156 -14.74 5.55 2.96
C MET A 156 -15.60 6.82 2.94
N ASN A 157 -15.20 7.90 3.63
CA ASN A 157 -15.87 9.18 3.43
C ASN A 157 -15.72 9.59 1.96
N PRO A 158 -16.77 10.11 1.31
CA PRO A 158 -16.73 10.31 -0.14
C PRO A 158 -15.60 11.24 -0.62
N VAL A 159 -15.20 12.21 0.22
CA VAL A 159 -14.07 13.13 -0.03
C VAL A 159 -12.68 12.46 0.02
N HIS A 160 -12.56 11.29 0.66
CA HIS A 160 -11.30 10.57 0.87
C HIS A 160 -11.20 9.28 0.07
N HIS A 161 -12.33 8.66 -0.27
CA HIS A 161 -12.39 7.30 -0.81
C HIS A 161 -11.68 7.13 -2.14
N SER A 162 -11.74 8.14 -3.01
CA SER A 162 -11.02 8.14 -4.29
C SER A 162 -9.50 8.25 -4.16
N ASN A 163 -9.01 8.67 -2.99
CA ASN A 163 -7.58 8.90 -2.75
C ASN A 163 -6.88 7.60 -2.32
N GLN A 164 -7.64 6.61 -1.85
CA GLN A 164 -7.10 5.39 -1.29
C GLN A 164 -6.64 4.43 -2.38
N ASP A 165 -5.48 3.80 -2.16
CA ASP A 165 -5.15 2.58 -2.91
C ASP A 165 -6.15 1.47 -2.57
N THR A 166 -6.33 0.54 -3.50
CA THR A 166 -7.28 -0.58 -3.44
C THR A 166 -7.44 -1.21 -2.05
N ASN A 167 -6.34 -1.45 -1.36
CA ASN A 167 -6.36 -2.12 -0.06
C ASN A 167 -7.02 -1.27 1.04
N ASP A 168 -6.71 0.02 1.09
CA ASP A 168 -7.33 0.96 2.02
C ASP A 168 -8.76 1.31 1.57
N ARG A 169 -9.02 1.37 0.25
CA ARG A 169 -10.34 1.63 -0.34
C ARG A 169 -11.41 0.62 0.10
N PHE A 170 -11.03 -0.64 0.26
CA PHE A 170 -11.92 -1.74 0.71
C PHE A 170 -11.59 -2.26 2.10
N MET A 171 -10.64 -1.63 2.80
CA MET A 171 -10.20 -2.03 4.13
C MET A 171 -9.88 -3.53 4.24
N ALA A 172 -9.29 -4.09 3.18
CA ALA A 172 -8.96 -5.50 3.04
C ALA A 172 -7.90 -5.69 1.94
N ASN A 173 -7.00 -6.67 2.08
CA ASN A 173 -5.98 -6.91 1.05
C ASN A 173 -6.59 -7.60 -0.16
N ILE A 174 -6.47 -7.01 -1.35
CA ILE A 174 -6.85 -7.68 -2.60
C ILE A 174 -5.91 -8.86 -2.89
N GLN A 175 -6.48 -9.97 -3.31
CA GLN A 175 -5.80 -11.22 -3.65
C GLN A 175 -5.68 -11.38 -5.17
N ARG A 176 -4.87 -12.36 -5.61
CA ARG A 176 -4.62 -12.63 -7.03
C ARG A 176 -5.86 -12.94 -7.87
N ASN A 177 -6.97 -13.29 -7.23
CA ASN A 177 -8.25 -13.58 -7.87
C ASN A 177 -9.29 -12.49 -7.59
N GLY A 178 -8.89 -11.28 -7.19
CA GLY A 178 -9.83 -10.19 -6.88
C GLY A 178 -10.68 -10.38 -5.62
N THR A 179 -10.52 -11.49 -4.88
CA THR A 179 -11.07 -11.64 -3.53
C THR A 179 -10.21 -10.91 -2.50
N PHE A 180 -10.62 -10.93 -1.23
CA PHE A 180 -10.00 -10.17 -0.15
C PHE A 180 -9.56 -11.08 1.00
N SER A 181 -8.62 -10.57 1.82
CA SER A 181 -8.27 -11.21 3.09
C SER A 181 -8.78 -10.42 4.30
N VAL A 182 -9.15 -11.16 5.34
CA VAL A 182 -9.68 -10.68 6.61
C VAL A 182 -8.72 -11.12 7.72
N VAL A 183 -8.17 -10.15 8.44
CA VAL A 183 -7.20 -10.38 9.52
C VAL A 183 -7.64 -9.61 10.77
N PRO A 184 -8.35 -10.28 11.68
CA PRO A 184 -8.73 -9.68 12.96
C PRO A 184 -7.52 -9.33 13.82
N ARG A 185 -7.65 -8.31 14.67
CA ARG A 185 -6.63 -7.96 15.65
C ARG A 185 -6.53 -9.03 16.73
N VAL A 186 -5.30 -9.41 17.06
CA VAL A 186 -4.96 -10.28 18.20
C VAL A 186 -3.74 -9.64 18.86
N ALA A 187 -3.99 -8.75 19.82
CA ALA A 187 -2.93 -7.97 20.45
C ALA A 187 -1.92 -8.89 21.15
N ALA A 188 -0.62 -8.65 20.91
CA ALA A 188 0.47 -9.47 21.43
C ALA A 188 0.41 -10.98 21.08
N GLY A 189 -0.53 -11.41 20.21
CA GLY A 189 -0.81 -12.81 19.93
C GLY A 189 -1.68 -13.53 20.97
N GLU A 190 -2.30 -12.80 21.91
CA GLU A 190 -3.15 -13.37 22.95
C GLU A 190 -4.61 -13.52 22.48
N ILE A 191 -5.11 -14.77 22.49
CA ILE A 191 -6.45 -15.12 21.99
C ILE A 191 -7.14 -16.10 22.93
N THR A 192 -8.42 -15.87 23.23
CA THR A 192 -9.23 -16.78 24.04
C THR A 192 -9.69 -17.99 23.22
N PRO A 193 -9.99 -19.14 23.86
CA PRO A 193 -10.55 -20.30 23.17
C PRO A 193 -11.82 -19.99 22.38
N ASP A 194 -12.74 -19.19 22.94
CA ASP A 194 -13.99 -18.82 22.27
C ASP A 194 -13.75 -17.99 21.00
N LYS A 195 -12.84 -17.01 21.08
CA LYS A 195 -12.45 -16.21 19.91
C LYS A 195 -11.78 -17.08 18.83
N LEU A 196 -10.97 -18.06 19.24
CA LEU A 196 -10.36 -19.02 18.31
C LEU A 196 -11.42 -19.90 17.61
N ILE A 197 -12.45 -20.34 18.34
CA ILE A 197 -13.58 -21.10 17.78
C ILE A 197 -14.34 -20.24 16.76
N VAL A 198 -14.63 -18.97 17.07
CA VAL A 198 -15.32 -18.05 16.16
C VAL A 198 -14.56 -17.89 14.84
N LEU A 199 -13.23 -17.72 14.88
CA LEU A 199 -12.41 -17.65 13.66
C LEU A 199 -12.60 -18.89 12.79
N GLY A 200 -12.62 -20.09 13.39
CA GLY A 200 -12.87 -21.34 12.68
C GLY A 200 -14.28 -21.45 12.09
N GLN A 201 -15.29 -20.98 12.83
CA GLN A 201 -16.69 -20.97 12.38
C GLN A 201 -16.89 -20.03 11.18
N VAL A 202 -16.36 -18.81 11.28
CA VAL A 202 -16.39 -17.83 10.18
C VAL A 202 -15.65 -18.37 8.97
N ALA A 203 -14.43 -18.91 9.15
CA ALA A 203 -13.66 -19.49 8.06
C ALA A 203 -14.43 -20.62 7.35
N LYS A 204 -15.07 -21.51 8.11
CA LYS A 204 -15.87 -22.60 7.56
C LYS A 204 -17.11 -22.10 6.82
N LYS A 205 -17.84 -21.13 7.39
CA LYS A 205 -19.08 -20.57 6.82
C LYS A 205 -18.86 -19.91 5.46
N TYR A 206 -17.77 -19.17 5.31
CA TYR A 206 -17.46 -18.41 4.08
C TYR A 206 -16.43 -19.11 3.18
N GLY A 207 -16.01 -20.34 3.50
CA GLY A 207 -15.05 -21.12 2.71
C GLY A 207 -13.66 -20.47 2.61
N LEU A 208 -13.18 -19.86 3.70
CA LEU A 208 -11.96 -19.07 3.73
C LEU A 208 -10.72 -19.96 3.98
N TYR A 209 -9.71 -19.80 3.14
CA TYR A 209 -8.39 -20.37 3.39
C TYR A 209 -7.78 -19.72 4.64
N SER A 210 -7.29 -20.51 5.57
CA SER A 210 -6.82 -20.05 6.88
C SER A 210 -5.32 -20.31 7.05
N LYS A 211 -4.59 -19.31 7.55
CA LYS A 211 -3.14 -19.41 7.80
C LYS A 211 -2.70 -18.64 9.03
N ILE A 212 -1.85 -19.27 9.85
CA ILE A 212 -1.15 -18.59 10.94
C ILE A 212 -0.02 -17.74 10.38
N THR A 213 0.05 -16.48 10.82
CA THR A 213 1.02 -15.50 10.35
C THR A 213 2.20 -15.37 11.32
N GLY A 214 3.35 -14.90 10.81
CA GLY A 214 4.51 -14.59 11.66
C GLY A 214 4.29 -13.41 12.64
N GLY A 215 3.15 -12.72 12.55
CA GLY A 215 2.71 -11.68 13.48
C GLY A 215 1.77 -12.21 14.58
N GLN A 216 1.73 -13.52 14.81
CA GLN A 216 0.88 -14.16 15.83
C GLN A 216 -0.63 -13.91 15.62
N ARG A 217 -1.08 -13.95 14.36
CA ARG A 217 -2.49 -13.80 13.97
C ARG A 217 -2.94 -14.87 13.00
N VAL A 218 -4.25 -15.04 12.86
CA VAL A 218 -4.88 -15.86 11.82
C VAL A 218 -5.31 -14.96 10.66
N ASP A 219 -4.90 -15.33 9.45
CA ASP A 219 -5.27 -14.67 8.20
C ASP A 219 -6.27 -15.55 7.43
N LEU A 220 -7.41 -14.97 7.07
CA LEU A 220 -8.51 -15.62 6.38
C LEU A 220 -8.62 -15.07 4.95
N PHE A 221 -8.39 -15.90 3.95
CA PHE A 221 -8.30 -15.51 2.55
C PHE A 221 -9.48 -16.02 1.73
N GLY A 222 -9.85 -15.28 0.68
CA GLY A 222 -10.87 -15.72 -0.27
C GLY A 222 -12.24 -15.07 -0.08
N ALA A 223 -12.35 -14.10 0.82
CA ALA A 223 -13.61 -13.39 1.07
C ALA A 223 -14.02 -12.61 -0.19
N GLN A 224 -15.26 -12.79 -0.66
CA GLN A 224 -15.78 -11.95 -1.72
C GLN A 224 -16.06 -10.55 -1.17
N LYS A 225 -15.96 -9.52 -2.03
CA LYS A 225 -16.22 -8.13 -1.67
C LYS A 225 -17.54 -7.96 -0.89
N ALA A 226 -18.60 -8.60 -1.39
CA ALA A 226 -19.94 -8.54 -0.82
C ALA A 226 -20.10 -9.27 0.52
N ASP A 227 -19.18 -10.17 0.88
CA ASP A 227 -19.20 -10.88 2.16
C ASP A 227 -18.50 -10.11 3.27
N LEU A 228 -17.64 -9.15 2.94
CA LEU A 228 -16.80 -8.46 3.92
C LEU A 228 -17.60 -7.85 5.08
N PRO A 229 -18.71 -7.09 4.87
CA PRO A 229 -19.47 -6.54 5.99
C PRO A 229 -20.08 -7.62 6.89
N SER A 230 -20.55 -8.74 6.33
CA SER A 230 -21.16 -9.83 7.10
C SER A 230 -20.12 -10.61 7.90
N ILE A 231 -18.95 -10.84 7.31
CA ILE A 231 -17.80 -11.46 8.00
C ILE A 231 -17.37 -10.58 9.18
N TRP A 232 -17.18 -9.29 8.95
CA TRP A 232 -16.76 -8.37 10.01
C TRP A 232 -17.81 -8.19 11.10
N LYS A 233 -19.11 -8.22 10.75
CA LYS A 233 -20.17 -8.23 11.74
C LYS A 233 -20.03 -9.39 12.72
N GLU A 234 -19.86 -10.62 12.23
CA GLU A 234 -19.70 -11.80 13.10
C GLU A 234 -18.43 -11.73 13.97
N LEU A 235 -17.34 -11.19 13.42
CA LEU A 235 -16.09 -11.02 14.16
C LEU A 235 -16.21 -9.94 15.25
N ILE A 236 -16.84 -8.80 14.94
CA ILE A 236 -17.05 -7.70 15.88
C ILE A 236 -18.03 -8.11 16.98
N ASP A 237 -19.09 -8.83 16.65
CA ASP A 237 -20.04 -9.39 17.63
C ASP A 237 -19.33 -10.35 18.61
N ALA A 238 -18.22 -10.98 18.19
CA ALA A 238 -17.34 -11.79 19.04
C ALA A 238 -16.20 -11.01 19.74
N GLY A 239 -16.18 -9.68 19.60
CA GLY A 239 -15.21 -8.79 20.25
C GLY A 239 -13.85 -8.70 19.55
N PHE A 240 -13.78 -8.95 18.24
CA PHE A 240 -12.61 -8.59 17.43
C PHE A 240 -12.69 -7.16 16.91
N GLU A 241 -11.53 -6.59 16.63
CA GLU A 241 -11.37 -5.33 15.90
C GLU A 241 -10.59 -5.55 14.60
N SER A 242 -10.61 -4.56 13.70
CA SER A 242 -9.73 -4.55 12.53
C SER A 242 -8.26 -4.64 12.90
N GLY A 243 -7.58 -5.65 12.35
CA GLY A 243 -6.12 -5.80 12.46
C GLY A 243 -5.33 -4.87 11.55
N HIS A 244 -5.99 -4.06 10.71
CA HIS A 244 -5.39 -3.13 9.74
C HIS A 244 -4.30 -3.78 8.87
N ALA A 245 -4.46 -5.08 8.57
CA ALA A 245 -3.49 -5.84 7.78
C ALA A 245 -3.45 -5.41 6.31
N TYR A 246 -4.35 -4.54 5.86
CA TYR A 246 -4.41 -3.99 4.51
C TYR A 246 -3.62 -2.68 4.39
N GLY A 247 -3.75 -1.79 5.36
CA GLY A 247 -3.23 -0.43 5.27
C GLY A 247 -1.72 -0.30 5.43
N LYS A 248 -1.22 0.88 5.09
CA LYS A 248 0.10 1.37 5.54
C LYS A 248 -0.05 1.93 6.96
N ALA A 249 -0.20 0.99 7.90
CA ALA A 249 -0.50 1.26 9.29
C ALA A 249 0.35 0.37 10.22
N LEU A 250 0.20 0.52 11.54
CA LEU A 250 0.69 -0.48 12.49
C LEU A 250 0.05 -1.84 12.16
N ARG A 251 0.89 -2.83 11.86
CA ARG A 251 0.42 -4.19 11.55
C ARG A 251 0.28 -5.06 12.78
N THR A 252 1.25 -5.09 13.67
CA THR A 252 1.27 -5.96 14.86
C THR A 252 2.43 -5.55 15.76
N VAL A 253 2.27 -5.76 17.06
CA VAL A 253 3.35 -5.80 18.03
C VAL A 253 3.52 -7.26 18.48
N LYS A 254 4.49 -7.96 17.89
CA LYS A 254 4.77 -9.36 18.23
C LYS A 254 5.33 -9.44 19.65
N SER A 255 4.89 -10.40 20.46
CA SER A 255 5.42 -10.61 21.81
C SER A 255 5.97 -12.02 22.00
N CYS A 256 6.82 -12.22 23.00
CA CYS A 256 6.97 -13.54 23.60
C CYS A 256 6.14 -13.63 24.87
N VAL A 257 5.99 -14.84 25.41
CA VAL A 257 5.18 -15.09 26.62
C VAL A 257 5.73 -14.44 27.91
N GLY A 258 6.90 -13.80 27.84
CA GLY A 258 7.44 -12.96 28.92
C GLY A 258 7.60 -13.66 30.27
N THR A 259 7.55 -12.87 31.34
CA THR A 259 7.55 -13.34 32.75
C THR A 259 6.32 -14.17 33.11
N ASN A 260 5.24 -14.11 32.32
CA ASN A 260 4.00 -14.80 32.62
C ASN A 260 4.16 -16.33 32.50
N TRP A 261 5.01 -16.80 31.58
CA TRP A 261 5.18 -18.24 31.33
C TRP A 261 6.63 -18.68 31.11
N CYS A 262 7.49 -17.82 30.57
CA CYS A 262 8.86 -18.22 30.25
C CYS A 262 9.73 -18.19 31.50
N ARG A 263 10.39 -19.30 31.83
CA ARG A 263 11.38 -19.37 32.93
C ARG A 263 12.58 -18.42 32.77
N TYR A 264 12.78 -17.83 31.58
CA TYR A 264 13.82 -16.85 31.27
C TYR A 264 13.27 -15.43 31.09
N GLY A 265 11.96 -15.23 31.28
CA GLY A 265 11.34 -13.92 31.19
C GLY A 265 11.90 -13.01 32.27
N ILE A 266 12.40 -11.84 31.87
CA ILE A 266 12.89 -10.77 32.75
C ILE A 266 11.81 -9.69 32.87
N GLY A 267 11.23 -9.28 31.75
CA GLY A 267 10.14 -8.30 31.71
C GLY A 267 8.82 -8.90 31.21
N ASP A 268 7.72 -8.26 31.59
CA ASP A 268 6.40 -8.52 31.04
C ASP A 268 6.31 -7.99 29.61
N SER A 269 6.69 -8.84 28.65
CA SER A 269 6.60 -8.52 27.23
C SER A 269 5.19 -8.56 26.67
N VAL A 270 4.28 -9.32 27.29
CA VAL A 270 2.91 -9.44 26.80
C VAL A 270 2.16 -8.15 27.13
N GLY A 271 2.17 -7.71 28.39
CA GLY A 271 1.52 -6.47 28.81
C GLY A 271 2.06 -5.24 28.07
N MET A 272 3.39 -5.13 27.93
CA MET A 272 4.01 -4.06 27.15
C MET A 272 3.63 -4.13 25.66
N ALA A 273 3.58 -5.31 25.04
CA ALA A 273 3.16 -5.43 23.64
C ALA A 273 1.69 -5.04 23.43
N VAL A 274 0.80 -5.47 24.33
CA VAL A 274 -0.62 -5.06 24.31
C VAL A 274 -0.72 -3.55 24.42
N GLN A 275 -0.04 -2.93 25.38
CA GLN A 275 -0.06 -1.48 25.57
C GLN A 275 0.37 -0.72 24.31
N LEU A 276 1.44 -1.16 23.64
CA LEU A 276 1.92 -0.52 22.40
C LEU A 276 0.98 -0.78 21.22
N GLU A 277 0.44 -1.99 21.09
CA GLU A 277 -0.48 -2.31 20.01
C GLU A 277 -1.82 -1.56 20.13
N GLU A 278 -2.32 -1.39 21.36
CA GLU A 278 -3.52 -0.62 21.67
C GLU A 278 -3.30 0.89 21.59
N ARG A 279 -2.10 1.40 21.89
CA ARG A 279 -1.78 2.82 21.70
C ARG A 279 -1.69 3.17 20.22
N TYR A 280 -1.00 2.36 19.43
CA TYR A 280 -0.68 2.68 18.03
C TYR A 280 -1.65 2.05 17.03
N LYS A 281 -2.78 1.49 17.47
CA LYS A 281 -3.79 0.96 16.54
C LYS A 281 -4.39 2.08 15.69
N GLY A 282 -4.63 1.77 14.42
CA GLY A 282 -5.22 2.72 13.46
C GLY A 282 -4.27 3.79 12.92
N ILE A 283 -3.09 4.01 13.51
CA ILE A 283 -2.15 5.00 12.95
C ILE A 283 -1.76 4.60 11.53
N ARG A 284 -1.90 5.54 10.60
CA ARG A 284 -1.40 5.44 9.23
C ARG A 284 -0.05 6.13 9.12
N SER A 285 0.77 5.63 8.22
CA SER A 285 2.17 6.04 8.07
C SER A 285 2.64 5.86 6.64
N PRO A 286 3.78 6.46 6.24
CA PRO A 286 4.29 6.39 4.87
C PRO A 286 4.44 4.95 4.34
N HIS A 287 4.76 4.02 5.23
CA HIS A 287 4.68 2.60 4.98
C HIS A 287 4.21 1.84 6.23
N LYS A 288 3.85 0.56 6.08
CA LYS A 288 3.47 -0.33 7.20
C LYS A 288 4.57 -0.41 8.26
N ILE A 289 4.18 -0.41 9.54
CA ILE A 289 5.06 -0.47 10.71
C ILE A 289 4.79 -1.79 11.47
N LYS A 290 5.84 -2.39 12.02
CA LYS A 290 5.76 -3.56 12.90
C LYS A 290 6.53 -3.28 14.19
N GLY A 291 5.97 -3.72 15.31
CA GLY A 291 6.60 -3.73 16.62
C GLY A 291 7.02 -5.14 17.06
N GLY A 292 7.95 -5.22 18.01
CA GLY A 292 8.29 -6.47 18.68
C GLY A 292 8.73 -6.23 20.13
N VAL A 293 8.25 -7.03 21.07
CA VAL A 293 8.60 -6.92 22.49
C VAL A 293 9.05 -8.28 23.01
N SER A 294 10.33 -8.36 23.39
CA SER A 294 10.92 -9.57 23.96
C SER A 294 11.19 -9.39 25.45
N GLY A 295 10.70 -10.32 26.27
CA GLY A 295 10.91 -10.30 27.72
C GLY A 295 12.34 -10.64 28.15
N CYS A 296 13.26 -10.97 27.24
CA CYS A 296 14.69 -11.15 27.52
C CYS A 296 15.52 -11.14 26.22
N VAL A 297 16.85 -11.20 26.36
CA VAL A 297 17.83 -11.22 25.24
C VAL A 297 17.73 -12.41 24.29
N ARG A 298 16.93 -13.43 24.60
CA ARG A 298 16.66 -14.56 23.68
C ARG A 298 15.75 -14.19 22.51
N GLU A 299 15.12 -13.02 22.58
CA GLU A 299 14.63 -12.33 21.39
C GLU A 299 13.53 -13.07 20.61
N CYS A 300 12.70 -13.89 21.28
CA CYS A 300 11.68 -14.70 20.58
C CYS A 300 10.62 -13.88 19.80
N ALA A 301 10.52 -12.56 20.05
CA ALA A 301 9.64 -11.67 19.32
C ALA A 301 10.26 -11.06 18.05
N GLU A 302 11.55 -11.32 17.75
CA GLU A 302 12.26 -10.74 16.60
C GLU A 302 12.23 -9.19 16.59
N ALA A 303 12.20 -8.57 17.79
CA ALA A 303 12.26 -7.13 18.04
C ALA A 303 13.35 -6.39 17.23
N GLN A 304 14.55 -6.96 17.07
CA GLN A 304 15.62 -6.36 16.27
C GLN A 304 15.36 -6.41 14.76
N GLY A 305 14.38 -7.19 14.30
CA GLY A 305 13.94 -7.24 12.90
C GLY A 305 12.70 -6.40 12.61
N LYS A 306 12.24 -5.58 13.55
CA LYS A 306 11.03 -4.76 13.44
C LYS A 306 11.35 -3.26 13.34
N ASP A 307 10.37 -2.48 12.89
CA ASP A 307 10.53 -1.03 12.71
C ASP A 307 10.79 -0.34 14.07
N PHE A 308 10.19 -0.86 15.15
CA PHE A 308 10.58 -0.60 16.53
C PHE A 308 10.55 -1.90 17.37
N GLY A 309 11.47 -2.04 18.31
CA GLY A 309 11.64 -3.24 19.10
C GLY A 309 12.04 -2.95 20.54
N LEU A 310 11.55 -3.74 21.49
CA LEU A 310 11.91 -3.66 22.90
C LEU A 310 12.47 -4.98 23.40
N ILE A 311 13.56 -4.94 24.15
CA ILE A 311 14.13 -6.10 24.84
C ILE A 311 14.30 -5.76 26.31
N ALA A 312 13.67 -6.54 27.19
CA ALA A 312 13.73 -6.30 28.62
C ALA A 312 15.14 -6.57 29.19
N THR A 313 15.54 -5.72 30.12
CA THR A 313 16.71 -5.86 30.99
C THR A 313 16.25 -5.87 32.46
N ASP A 314 17.18 -6.13 33.37
CA ASP A 314 16.93 -6.02 34.82
C ASP A 314 16.61 -4.59 35.27
N LYS A 315 16.99 -3.59 34.47
CA LYS A 315 16.84 -2.15 34.77
C LYS A 315 15.70 -1.48 34.01
N GLY A 316 15.16 -2.11 32.97
CA GLY A 316 14.12 -1.52 32.12
C GLY A 316 14.06 -2.17 30.74
N TRP A 317 14.05 -1.35 29.69
CA TRP A 317 13.93 -1.78 28.30
C TRP A 317 15.03 -1.19 27.43
N ASN A 318 15.68 -2.04 26.65
CA ASN A 318 16.48 -1.61 25.51
C ASN A 318 15.54 -1.38 24.32
N ILE A 319 15.59 -0.17 23.76
CA ILE A 319 14.80 0.26 22.60
C ILE A 319 15.66 0.11 21.35
N PHE A 320 15.14 -0.58 20.33
CA PHE A 320 15.75 -0.78 19.03
C PHE A 320 14.87 -0.15 17.96
N LEU A 321 15.44 0.61 17.02
CA LEU A 321 14.69 1.31 15.98
C LEU A 321 15.27 1.04 14.58
N GLY A 322 14.40 1.07 13.57
CA GLY A 322 14.86 1.03 12.17
C GLY A 322 15.13 -0.34 11.60
N GLY A 323 14.56 -1.41 12.15
CA GLY A 323 14.70 -2.76 11.61
C GLY A 323 13.61 -3.10 10.60
N ASN A 324 13.89 -4.08 9.74
CA ASN A 324 12.86 -4.69 8.91
C ASN A 324 13.26 -6.07 8.41
N GLY A 325 12.27 -6.96 8.25
CA GLY A 325 12.36 -8.07 7.29
C GLY A 325 12.00 -7.64 5.86
N GLY A 326 12.11 -8.57 4.91
CA GLY A 326 11.72 -8.37 3.50
C GLY A 326 12.87 -8.61 2.53
N VAL A 327 12.81 -7.96 1.36
CA VAL A 327 13.79 -8.12 0.27
C VAL A 327 15.19 -7.65 0.70
N SER A 328 15.27 -6.51 1.39
CA SER A 328 16.50 -6.01 2.01
C SER A 328 16.32 -6.01 3.53
N PRO A 329 16.60 -7.13 4.23
CA PRO A 329 16.48 -7.18 5.67
C PRO A 329 17.54 -6.29 6.33
N ARG A 330 17.14 -5.57 7.39
CA ARG A 330 18.02 -4.71 8.18
C ARG A 330 17.75 -4.94 9.66
N HIS A 331 18.81 -5.08 10.46
CA HIS A 331 18.66 -5.06 11.91
C HIS A 331 18.43 -3.64 12.40
N ALA A 332 17.53 -3.51 13.37
CA ALA A 332 17.32 -2.29 14.11
C ALA A 332 18.57 -1.93 14.92
N THR A 333 18.88 -0.65 15.04
CA THR A 333 19.97 -0.17 15.87
C THR A 333 19.49 -0.04 17.32
N LEU A 334 20.34 -0.42 18.28
CA LEU A 334 20.12 -0.11 19.69
C LEU A 334 20.08 1.41 19.87
N PHE A 335 18.89 1.93 20.14
CA PHE A 335 18.61 3.36 20.20
C PHE A 335 18.71 3.92 21.61
N ALA A 336 18.25 3.20 22.63
CA ALA A 336 18.37 3.61 24.04
C ALA A 336 18.41 2.35 24.92
N SER A 337 19.17 2.39 26.02
CA SER A 337 19.34 1.24 26.90
C SER A 337 18.73 1.50 28.28
N ASP A 338 18.28 0.43 28.93
CA ASP A 338 17.76 0.45 30.31
C ASP A 338 16.70 1.53 30.56
N VAL A 339 15.83 1.77 29.58
CA VAL A 339 14.79 2.80 29.65
C VAL A 339 13.67 2.32 30.58
N PRO A 340 13.27 3.12 31.59
CA PRO A 340 12.15 2.75 32.46
C PRO A 340 10.84 2.73 31.65
N PRO A 341 9.89 1.82 31.97
CA PRO A 341 8.63 1.69 31.23
C PRO A 341 7.88 3.00 30.99
N SER A 342 7.92 3.93 31.96
CA SER A 342 7.27 5.25 31.88
C SER A 342 7.79 6.17 30.77
N ARG A 343 9.01 5.93 30.26
CA ARG A 343 9.61 6.73 29.19
C ARG A 343 9.59 6.06 27.81
N VAL A 344 9.29 4.76 27.75
CA VAL A 344 9.30 3.98 26.51
C VAL A 344 8.33 4.56 25.49
N ILE A 345 7.07 4.79 25.90
CA ILE A 345 6.03 5.33 25.04
C ILE A 345 6.43 6.69 24.46
N LYS A 346 6.92 7.61 25.28
CA LYS A 346 7.33 8.95 24.81
C LYS A 346 8.40 8.88 23.73
N ILE A 347 9.40 8.00 23.89
CA ILE A 347 10.45 7.83 22.88
C ILE A 347 9.88 7.28 21.57
N LEU A 348 8.97 6.30 21.66
CA LEU A 348 8.32 5.73 20.49
C LEU A 348 7.36 6.71 19.81
N ASP A 349 6.60 7.51 20.57
CA ASP A 349 5.72 8.55 20.04
C ASP A 349 6.50 9.54 19.18
N ARG A 350 7.59 10.08 19.74
CA ARG A 350 8.50 11.00 19.04
C ARG A 350 9.07 10.37 17.77
N PHE A 351 9.58 9.14 17.86
CA PHE A 351 10.15 8.44 16.70
C PHE A 351 9.12 8.22 15.59
N LEU A 352 7.95 7.68 15.94
CA LEU A 352 6.89 7.37 14.99
C LEU A 352 6.34 8.64 14.35
N MET A 353 6.09 9.69 15.13
CA MET A 353 5.58 10.95 14.57
C MET A 353 6.63 11.63 13.69
N TYR A 354 7.90 11.65 14.11
CA TYR A 354 8.97 12.22 13.29
C TYR A 354 9.15 11.47 11.96
N TYR A 355 9.05 10.13 11.98
CA TYR A 355 9.01 9.30 10.77
C TYR A 355 7.78 9.60 9.89
N ILE A 356 6.59 9.69 10.48
CA ILE A 356 5.34 10.01 9.78
C ILE A 356 5.44 11.35 9.06
N ARG A 357 6.12 12.34 9.65
CA ARG A 357 6.29 13.67 9.08
C ARG A 357 7.31 13.71 7.95
N THR A 358 8.45 13.04 8.11
CA THR A 358 9.65 13.30 7.29
C THR A 358 9.94 12.25 6.22
N ALA A 359 9.48 11.01 6.37
CA ALA A 359 9.82 9.96 5.39
C ALA A 359 9.09 10.14 4.05
N ASP A 360 9.69 9.67 2.94
CA ASP A 360 9.02 9.70 1.62
C ASP A 360 7.93 8.62 1.52
N LYS A 361 7.10 8.72 0.47
CA LYS A 361 6.04 7.77 0.14
C LYS A 361 6.56 6.33 0.05
N LEU A 362 5.82 5.39 0.65
CA LEU A 362 6.15 3.96 0.64
C LEU A 362 7.54 3.61 1.21
N MET A 363 8.13 4.50 2.00
CA MET A 363 9.45 4.32 2.58
C MET A 363 9.40 3.61 3.93
N ARG A 364 10.22 2.57 4.15
CA ARG A 364 10.36 1.90 5.46
C ARG A 364 11.19 2.76 6.41
N THR A 365 11.00 2.59 7.73
CA THR A 365 11.79 3.29 8.75
C THR A 365 13.29 3.03 8.62
N SER A 366 13.68 1.82 8.21
CA SER A 366 15.08 1.46 7.93
C SER A 366 15.71 2.31 6.84
N ARG A 367 15.05 2.37 5.67
CA ARG A 367 15.49 3.18 4.53
C ARG A 367 15.48 4.66 4.88
N TRP A 368 14.46 5.10 5.61
CA TRP A 368 14.37 6.48 6.08
C TRP A 368 15.55 6.87 6.96
N LEU A 369 15.95 6.02 7.90
CA LEU A 369 17.14 6.26 8.71
C LEU A 369 18.40 6.28 7.86
N GLU A 370 18.58 5.34 6.94
CA GLU A 370 19.74 5.33 6.03
C GLU A 370 19.84 6.61 5.19
N GLU A 371 18.74 7.18 4.70
CA GLU A 371 18.80 8.46 3.96
C GLU A 371 19.15 9.66 4.85
N MET A 372 19.03 9.53 6.19
CA MET A 372 19.52 10.53 7.12
C MET A 372 21.06 10.48 7.29
N GLU A 373 21.75 9.43 6.81
CA GLU A 373 23.22 9.38 6.75
C GLU A 373 23.75 10.33 5.68
N GLY A 374 24.58 11.29 6.09
CA GLY A 374 25.29 12.19 5.17
C GLY A 374 24.53 13.43 4.68
N GLY A 375 23.36 13.74 5.24
CA GLY A 375 22.68 15.01 4.99
C GLY A 375 23.43 16.20 5.60
N ILE A 376 23.76 17.21 4.79
CA ILE A 376 24.31 18.49 5.26
C ILE A 376 23.18 19.25 5.98
N GLU A 377 23.36 19.53 7.27
CA GLU A 377 22.45 20.39 8.02
C GLU A 377 23.01 21.82 8.04
N VAL A 378 22.20 22.77 7.55
CA VAL A 378 22.43 24.20 7.80
C VAL A 378 21.61 24.53 9.04
N CYS A 379 22.27 24.72 10.18
CA CYS A 379 21.64 25.19 11.40
C CYS A 379 21.35 26.69 11.26
N PRO A 380 20.10 27.17 11.28
CA PRO A 380 19.82 28.60 11.10
C PRO A 380 20.30 29.48 12.27
N SER A 381 20.54 28.90 13.45
CA SER A 381 20.93 29.62 14.66
C SER A 381 22.44 29.74 14.88
N LEU A 382 23.26 28.95 14.17
CA LEU A 382 24.70 29.13 14.10
C LEU A 382 25.06 29.38 12.63
N HIS A 383 25.61 30.56 12.32
CA HIS A 383 26.23 30.87 11.03
C HIS A 383 27.51 30.03 10.81
N GLN A 384 27.40 28.70 10.87
CA GLN A 384 28.51 27.79 10.71
C GLN A 384 28.03 26.47 10.10
N THR A 385 28.44 26.23 8.85
CA THR A 385 28.31 24.93 8.19
C THR A 385 29.36 23.99 8.78
N LEU A 386 29.00 23.23 9.82
CA LEU A 386 29.83 22.12 10.29
C LEU A 386 29.38 20.85 9.59
N ALA A 387 30.12 20.44 8.57
CA ALA A 387 30.00 19.11 7.98
C ALA A 387 30.50 18.07 8.99
N VAL A 388 29.65 17.69 9.94
CA VAL A 388 29.92 16.56 10.83
C VAL A 388 29.35 15.32 10.17
N ASN A 389 30.21 14.38 9.77
CA ASN A 389 29.80 13.03 9.35
C ASN A 389 29.23 12.27 10.57
N LEU A 390 28.00 12.61 10.94
CA LEU A 390 27.23 11.87 11.95
C LEU A 390 26.54 10.69 11.27
N THR A 391 26.58 9.52 11.91
CA THR A 391 25.74 8.40 11.51
C THR A 391 24.28 8.76 11.76
N SER A 392 23.36 8.22 10.94
CA SER A 392 21.91 8.49 10.99
C SER A 392 21.35 8.35 12.40
N ASP A 393 21.76 7.28 13.09
CA ASP A 393 21.35 6.96 14.45
C ASP A 393 21.74 8.07 15.46
N LYS A 394 22.90 8.73 15.27
CA LYS A 394 23.29 9.85 16.14
C LYS A 394 22.43 11.08 15.89
N LYS A 395 22.11 11.38 14.63
CA LYS A 395 21.21 12.48 14.29
C LYS A 395 19.83 12.26 14.89
N LEU A 396 19.25 11.07 14.71
CA LEU A 396 17.95 10.73 15.29
C LEU A 396 17.97 10.85 16.83
N ARG A 397 19.06 10.41 17.49
CA ARG A 397 19.20 10.55 18.95
C ARG A 397 19.17 12.01 19.40
N ARG A 398 19.89 12.91 18.71
CA ARG A 398 19.88 14.34 19.08
C ARG A 398 18.51 14.97 18.95
N VAL A 399 17.76 14.60 17.92
CA VAL A 399 16.38 15.08 17.71
C VAL A 399 15.41 14.53 18.77
N ILE A 400 15.46 13.22 19.05
CA ILE A 400 14.42 12.52 19.81
C ILE A 400 14.73 12.40 21.32
N LEU A 401 16.01 12.33 21.71
CA LEU A 401 16.43 12.23 23.11
C LEU A 401 16.91 13.57 23.66
N ASP A 402 17.73 14.30 22.90
CA ASP A 402 18.34 15.56 23.34
C ASP A 402 17.49 16.80 23.00
N ASP A 403 16.40 16.59 22.26
CA ASP A 403 15.45 17.63 21.81
C ASP A 403 16.13 18.84 21.14
N GLU A 404 17.15 18.58 20.32
CA GLU A 404 17.98 19.64 19.69
C GLU A 404 17.14 20.62 18.87
N LEU A 405 16.03 20.17 18.27
CA LEU A 405 15.13 21.00 17.48
C LEU A 405 14.02 21.65 18.31
N SER A 406 13.91 21.33 19.60
CA SER A 406 12.82 21.79 20.49
C SER A 406 11.42 21.45 19.94
N ILE A 407 11.25 20.21 19.45
CA ILE A 407 9.99 19.72 18.85
C ILE A 407 9.41 18.50 19.57
N CYS A 408 10.09 17.96 20.59
CA CYS A 408 9.65 16.71 21.21
C CYS A 408 8.25 16.81 21.85
N GLU A 409 7.93 17.94 22.49
CA GLU A 409 6.60 18.18 23.07
C GLU A 409 5.52 18.26 21.99
N ASP A 410 5.80 18.93 20.87
CA ASP A 410 4.90 18.98 19.72
C ASP A 410 4.66 17.60 19.13
N LEU A 411 5.71 16.78 18.97
CA LEU A 411 5.58 15.40 18.47
C LEU A 411 4.76 14.51 19.42
N GLU A 412 4.96 14.66 20.74
CA GLU A 412 4.16 13.96 21.75
C GLU A 412 2.68 14.36 21.66
N LYS A 413 2.40 15.66 21.55
CA LYS A 413 1.04 16.18 21.42
C LYS A 413 0.35 15.75 20.13
N GLU A 414 1.05 15.82 19.00
CA GLU A 414 0.55 15.34 17.70
C GLU A 414 0.21 13.84 17.76
N MET A 415 1.05 13.03 18.42
CA MET A 415 0.76 11.61 18.57
C MET A 415 -0.44 11.38 19.49
N GLU A 416 -0.55 12.12 20.60
CA GLU A 416 -1.67 12.01 21.53
C GLU A 416 -3.00 12.39 20.86
N GLU A 417 -3.02 13.46 20.08
CA GLU A 417 -4.17 13.85 19.26
C GLU A 417 -4.53 12.74 18.26
N LEU A 418 -3.54 12.22 17.52
CA LEU A 418 -3.76 11.17 16.52
C LEU A 418 -4.32 9.88 17.13
N VAL A 419 -3.72 9.34 18.19
CA VAL A 419 -4.21 8.11 18.84
C VAL A 419 -5.57 8.33 19.51
N GLY A 420 -5.85 9.55 19.99
CA GLY A 420 -7.14 9.93 20.55
C GLY A 420 -8.29 9.93 19.55
N THR A 421 -8.01 9.96 18.24
CA THR A 421 -9.04 9.87 17.17
C THR A 421 -9.42 8.44 16.78
N TYR A 422 -8.84 7.42 17.40
CA TYR A 422 -9.06 6.04 16.98
C TYR A 422 -10.54 5.59 17.09
N TYR A 423 -11.00 4.90 16.05
CA TYR A 423 -12.21 4.08 16.05
C TYR A 423 -12.01 2.87 15.12
N ASP A 424 -12.82 1.83 15.28
CA ASP A 424 -12.79 0.68 14.37
C ASP A 424 -13.55 0.99 13.07
N GLU A 425 -12.81 1.09 11.97
CA GLU A 425 -13.36 1.38 10.63
C GLU A 425 -14.37 0.33 10.17
N TRP A 426 -14.14 -0.94 10.52
CA TRP A 426 -15.08 -2.01 10.15
C TRP A 426 -16.36 -1.94 10.97
N LYS A 427 -16.27 -1.56 12.24
CA LYS A 427 -17.47 -1.28 13.05
C LYS A 427 -18.30 -0.16 12.44
N ALA A 428 -17.65 0.93 12.01
CA ALA A 428 -18.34 2.04 11.35
C ALA A 428 -19.01 1.65 10.01
N VAL A 429 -18.53 0.61 9.32
CA VAL A 429 -19.21 0.02 8.14
C VAL A 429 -20.37 -0.87 8.56
N VAL A 430 -20.17 -1.76 9.54
CA VAL A 430 -21.22 -2.67 10.01
C VAL A 430 -22.42 -1.91 10.57
N ASP A 431 -22.19 -0.77 11.21
CA ASP A 431 -23.25 0.06 11.80
C ASP A 431 -23.93 0.99 10.77
N SER A 432 -23.46 1.08 9.51
CA SER A 432 -24.03 1.95 8.46
C SER A 432 -24.48 1.16 7.21
N PRO A 433 -25.80 1.01 6.98
CA PRO A 433 -26.33 0.40 5.76
C PRO A 433 -25.85 1.07 4.48
N GLU A 434 -25.66 2.39 4.48
CA GLU A 434 -25.20 3.17 3.34
C GLU A 434 -23.78 2.78 2.93
N ARG A 435 -22.88 2.60 3.91
CA ARG A 435 -21.50 2.15 3.64
C ARG A 435 -21.46 0.71 3.15
N GLN A 436 -22.35 -0.15 3.65
CA GLN A 436 -22.45 -1.54 3.18
C GLN A 436 -22.81 -1.64 1.71
N LYS A 437 -23.59 -0.70 1.15
CA LYS A 437 -23.95 -0.69 -0.28
C LYS A 437 -22.72 -0.63 -1.21
N GLN A 438 -21.60 -0.05 -0.76
CA GLN A 438 -20.36 0.05 -1.53
C GLN A 438 -19.62 -1.29 -1.69
N PHE A 439 -19.99 -2.31 -0.91
CA PHE A 439 -19.41 -3.65 -0.97
C PHE A 439 -20.15 -4.59 -1.93
N ARG A 440 -21.26 -4.15 -2.55
CA ARG A 440 -21.94 -4.92 -3.60
C ARG A 440 -20.97 -5.26 -4.74
N GLN A 441 -21.12 -6.47 -5.30
CA GLN A 441 -20.37 -6.86 -6.49
C GLN A 441 -20.95 -6.16 -7.73
N PHE A 442 -22.27 -6.22 -7.89
CA PHE A 442 -22.98 -5.52 -8.96
C PHE A 442 -24.10 -4.68 -8.34
N VAL A 443 -24.32 -3.48 -8.87
CA VAL A 443 -25.39 -2.61 -8.35
C VAL A 443 -26.77 -2.94 -8.94
N ASN A 444 -26.80 -3.61 -10.09
CA ASN A 444 -28.02 -3.92 -10.84
C ASN A 444 -28.54 -5.35 -10.68
N THR A 445 -27.85 -6.19 -9.93
CA THR A 445 -28.27 -7.56 -9.63
C THR A 445 -27.67 -8.06 -8.32
N ASN A 446 -28.37 -8.97 -7.65
CA ASN A 446 -27.86 -9.67 -6.46
C ASN A 446 -27.04 -10.92 -6.80
N GLU A 447 -26.89 -11.22 -8.10
CA GLU A 447 -26.08 -12.35 -8.53
C GLU A 447 -24.62 -12.18 -8.13
N ARG A 448 -23.98 -13.29 -7.76
CA ARG A 448 -22.57 -13.32 -7.39
C ARG A 448 -21.78 -14.14 -8.39
N ARG A 449 -20.59 -13.66 -8.74
CA ARG A 449 -19.64 -14.36 -9.62
C ARG A 449 -18.29 -14.47 -8.93
N LEU A 450 -17.83 -15.71 -8.75
CA LEU A 450 -16.45 -15.96 -8.35
C LEU A 450 -15.50 -15.48 -9.47
N PRO A 451 -14.48 -14.65 -9.17
CA PRO A 451 -13.65 -14.08 -10.23
C PRO A 451 -12.67 -15.09 -10.85
N VAL A 452 -12.32 -16.16 -10.14
CA VAL A 452 -11.45 -17.26 -10.61
C VAL A 452 -11.97 -18.58 -10.04
N GLU A 453 -11.75 -19.68 -10.76
CA GLU A 453 -12.02 -21.03 -10.29
C GLU A 453 -11.26 -21.36 -9.00
N GLN A 454 -11.85 -22.17 -8.14
CA GLN A 454 -11.23 -22.66 -6.91
C GLN A 454 -10.75 -24.10 -7.09
N VAL A 455 -9.57 -24.39 -6.56
CA VAL A 455 -9.00 -25.75 -6.50
C VAL A 455 -8.75 -26.11 -5.05
N LEU A 456 -8.91 -27.39 -4.71
CA LEU A 456 -8.62 -27.90 -3.37
C LEU A 456 -7.16 -28.36 -3.32
N GLU A 457 -6.37 -27.79 -2.41
CA GLU A 457 -4.98 -28.20 -2.20
C GLU A 457 -4.65 -28.20 -0.70
N ARG A 458 -3.98 -29.26 -0.22
CA ARG A 458 -3.70 -29.46 1.22
C ARG A 458 -4.95 -29.32 2.11
N GLY A 459 -6.10 -29.77 1.60
CA GLY A 459 -7.37 -29.75 2.33
C GLY A 459 -8.02 -28.36 2.48
N GLN A 460 -7.54 -27.33 1.78
CA GLN A 460 -8.13 -26.00 1.80
C GLN A 460 -8.38 -25.46 0.37
N PRO A 461 -9.44 -24.66 0.16
CA PRO A 461 -9.69 -24.05 -1.13
C PRO A 461 -8.65 -22.96 -1.42
N ARG A 462 -8.19 -22.86 -2.66
CA ARG A 462 -7.38 -21.73 -3.13
C ARG A 462 -7.79 -21.36 -4.55
N PRO A 463 -7.45 -20.16 -5.04
CA PRO A 463 -7.67 -19.85 -6.44
C PRO A 463 -6.84 -20.77 -7.34
N ALA A 464 -7.36 -21.11 -8.51
CA ALA A 464 -6.58 -21.78 -9.55
C ALA A 464 -5.36 -20.94 -9.96
N ASP A 465 -4.33 -21.60 -10.49
CA ASP A 465 -3.13 -20.90 -10.95
C ASP A 465 -3.39 -20.19 -12.26
N TRP A 466 -2.77 -19.02 -12.42
CA TRP A 466 -2.82 -18.29 -13.68
C TRP A 466 -2.17 -19.09 -14.81
N ALA A 467 -2.69 -18.90 -16.02
CA ALA A 467 -2.03 -19.37 -17.23
C ALA A 467 -0.57 -18.87 -17.30
N LYS A 468 0.36 -19.71 -17.78
CA LYS A 468 1.78 -19.32 -17.91
C LYS A 468 1.99 -18.18 -18.90
N ALA A 469 1.13 -18.07 -19.90
CA ALA A 469 1.17 -17.01 -20.90
C ALA A 469 -0.20 -16.34 -21.02
N PHE A 470 -0.19 -15.01 -21.04
CA PHE A 470 -1.34 -14.20 -21.41
C PHE A 470 -0.97 -13.43 -22.68
N PRO A 471 -1.56 -13.76 -23.84
CA PRO A 471 -1.27 -13.01 -25.05
C PRO A 471 -1.76 -11.56 -24.89
N PRO A 472 -1.07 -10.58 -25.53
CA PRO A 472 -1.58 -9.23 -25.69
C PRO A 472 -3.03 -9.22 -26.11
N ALA A 473 -3.81 -8.29 -25.55
CA ALA A 473 -5.24 -8.22 -25.77
C ALA A 473 -5.65 -6.78 -26.06
N HIS A 474 -5.87 -6.52 -27.35
CA HIS A 474 -6.44 -5.27 -27.85
C HIS A 474 -7.95 -5.46 -28.00
N LEU A 475 -8.69 -5.20 -26.92
CA LEU A 475 -10.15 -5.31 -26.91
C LEU A 475 -10.75 -4.00 -27.41
N LYS A 476 -10.92 -3.91 -28.73
CA LYS A 476 -11.43 -2.73 -29.43
C LYS A 476 -12.85 -2.93 -29.92
N GLU A 477 -13.56 -1.82 -30.13
CA GLU A 477 -14.93 -1.80 -30.67
C GLU A 477 -15.02 -2.47 -32.05
N ASP A 478 -13.94 -2.46 -32.85
CA ASP A 478 -13.87 -3.09 -34.19
C ASP A 478 -14.04 -4.62 -34.19
N ARG A 479 -13.97 -5.26 -33.02
CA ARG A 479 -14.23 -6.69 -32.85
C ARG A 479 -15.70 -7.02 -32.65
N ILE A 480 -16.54 -6.02 -32.44
CA ILE A 480 -17.99 -6.15 -32.32
C ILE A 480 -18.54 -6.10 -33.75
N ARG A 481 -19.36 -7.09 -34.12
CA ARG A 481 -19.85 -7.26 -35.50
C ARG A 481 -20.90 -6.21 -35.83
N THR A 482 -21.74 -5.90 -34.85
CA THR A 482 -22.78 -4.88 -34.98
C THR A 482 -22.18 -3.46 -34.93
N PRO A 483 -22.38 -2.63 -35.96
CA PRO A 483 -21.95 -1.23 -35.97
C PRO A 483 -22.53 -0.41 -34.80
N LYS A 484 -21.77 0.58 -34.32
CA LYS A 484 -22.11 1.37 -33.11
C LYS A 484 -23.43 2.16 -33.22
N ASP A 485 -23.84 2.54 -34.43
CA ASP A 485 -25.12 3.21 -34.69
C ASP A 485 -26.34 2.29 -34.50
N GLN A 486 -26.14 0.97 -34.45
CA GLN A 486 -27.18 -0.03 -34.18
C GLN A 486 -27.20 -0.48 -32.72
N TRP A 487 -26.29 0.02 -31.89
CA TRP A 487 -26.26 -0.30 -30.46
C TRP A 487 -27.47 0.33 -29.75
N LYS A 488 -27.85 -0.28 -28.62
CA LYS A 488 -29.03 0.15 -27.86
C LYS A 488 -28.60 0.74 -26.53
N TRP A 489 -29.35 1.74 -26.10
CA TRP A 489 -29.20 2.27 -24.75
C TRP A 489 -29.82 1.31 -23.74
N CYS A 490 -28.98 0.77 -22.86
CA CYS A 490 -29.38 -0.15 -21.81
C CYS A 490 -29.25 0.53 -20.45
N LYS A 491 -30.36 0.65 -19.73
CA LYS A 491 -30.40 1.14 -18.35
C LYS A 491 -29.76 0.11 -17.42
N LEU A 492 -28.69 0.50 -16.73
CA LEU A 492 -27.86 -0.43 -15.95
C LEU A 492 -27.54 0.02 -14.53
N ALA A 493 -27.68 1.29 -14.17
CA ALA A 493 -27.49 1.75 -12.80
C ALA A 493 -28.33 3.00 -12.53
N LYS A 494 -28.40 3.42 -11.26
CA LYS A 494 -28.94 4.72 -10.86
C LYS A 494 -27.82 5.64 -10.37
N LEU A 495 -28.06 6.95 -10.35
CA LEU A 495 -27.13 7.92 -9.74
C LEU A 495 -26.83 7.59 -8.28
N ASP A 496 -27.85 7.18 -7.50
CA ASP A 496 -27.74 6.73 -6.12
C ASP A 496 -26.81 5.52 -5.93
N ASP A 497 -26.58 4.71 -6.97
CA ASP A 497 -25.64 3.60 -6.89
C ASP A 497 -24.19 4.08 -6.93
N LEU A 498 -23.90 5.14 -7.69
CA LEU A 498 -22.55 5.73 -7.77
C LEU A 498 -22.27 6.69 -6.62
N ILE A 499 -23.30 7.32 -6.05
CA ILE A 499 -23.16 8.36 -5.03
C ILE A 499 -22.17 9.44 -5.54
N PRO A 500 -22.46 10.11 -6.68
CA PRO A 500 -21.54 11.07 -7.28
C PRO A 500 -21.22 12.20 -6.30
N THR A 501 -20.00 12.71 -6.37
CA THR A 501 -19.53 13.81 -5.51
C THR A 501 -18.68 14.79 -6.29
N ASP A 502 -18.61 16.03 -5.85
CA ASP A 502 -17.70 17.02 -6.42
C ASP A 502 -16.25 16.89 -5.90
N ALA A 503 -16.05 16.11 -4.83
CA ALA A 503 -14.75 15.99 -4.15
C ALA A 503 -13.90 14.80 -4.62
N GLY A 504 -14.53 13.75 -5.17
CA GLY A 504 -13.83 12.52 -5.49
C GLY A 504 -14.53 11.66 -6.54
N THR A 505 -13.74 10.87 -7.26
CA THR A 505 -14.24 9.91 -8.23
C THR A 505 -14.99 8.78 -7.53
N THR A 506 -16.16 8.43 -8.05
CA THR A 506 -16.90 7.24 -7.63
C THR A 506 -17.05 6.24 -8.77
N SER A 507 -17.25 4.97 -8.42
CA SER A 507 -17.28 3.89 -9.39
C SER A 507 -18.11 2.71 -8.90
N VAL A 508 -18.76 2.03 -9.84
CA VAL A 508 -19.55 0.81 -9.61
C VAL A 508 -19.32 -0.19 -10.73
N ALA A 509 -19.53 -1.48 -10.42
CA ALA A 509 -19.62 -2.51 -11.43
C ALA A 509 -21.09 -2.88 -11.69
N VAL A 510 -21.40 -3.18 -12.95
CA VAL A 510 -22.71 -3.64 -13.41
C VAL A 510 -22.54 -4.91 -14.23
N LYS A 511 -23.59 -5.74 -14.25
CA LYS A 511 -23.65 -6.96 -15.04
C LYS A 511 -24.50 -6.75 -16.30
N TYR A 512 -24.04 -7.26 -17.45
CA TYR A 512 -24.78 -7.27 -18.71
C TYR A 512 -24.53 -8.62 -19.41
N GLY A 513 -25.52 -9.52 -19.45
CA GLY A 513 -25.30 -10.89 -19.93
C GLY A 513 -24.37 -11.68 -19.01
N ASP A 514 -23.33 -12.31 -19.57
CA ASP A 514 -22.20 -12.85 -18.80
C ASP A 514 -21.03 -11.85 -18.66
N SER A 515 -21.14 -10.68 -19.28
CA SER A 515 -20.16 -9.60 -19.24
C SER A 515 -20.31 -8.71 -18.00
N GLN A 516 -19.21 -8.11 -17.59
CA GLN A 516 -19.15 -7.16 -16.48
C GLN A 516 -18.58 -5.84 -16.97
N LEU A 517 -19.20 -4.73 -16.58
CA LEU A 517 -18.83 -3.38 -16.97
C LEU A 517 -18.57 -2.52 -15.73
N ALA A 518 -17.77 -1.48 -15.89
CA ALA A 518 -17.45 -0.50 -14.86
C ALA A 518 -17.98 0.87 -15.28
N ILE A 519 -18.67 1.55 -14.37
CA ILE A 519 -19.16 2.92 -14.56
C ILE A 519 -18.42 3.82 -13.57
N PHE A 520 -17.96 4.96 -14.04
CA PHE A 520 -17.21 5.95 -13.27
C PHE A 520 -17.91 7.31 -13.34
N HIS A 521 -17.95 8.00 -12.22
CA HIS A 521 -18.23 9.44 -12.16
C HIS A 521 -16.93 10.16 -11.81
N VAL A 522 -16.52 11.09 -12.66
CA VAL A 522 -15.33 11.92 -12.46
C VAL A 522 -15.78 13.37 -12.27
N PRO A 523 -15.51 13.98 -11.09
CA PRO A 523 -15.93 15.34 -10.79
C PRO A 523 -15.52 16.31 -11.90
N ARG A 524 -16.45 17.16 -12.34
CA ARG A 524 -16.26 18.16 -13.42
C ARG A 524 -15.92 17.60 -14.80
N LYS A 525 -15.80 16.28 -14.97
CA LYS A 525 -15.50 15.62 -16.26
C LYS A 525 -16.65 14.73 -16.76
N GLY A 526 -17.60 14.38 -15.89
CA GLY A 526 -18.80 13.63 -16.25
C GLY A 526 -18.68 12.13 -16.00
N TYR A 527 -19.48 11.36 -16.75
CA TYR A 527 -19.62 9.93 -16.57
C TYR A 527 -18.90 9.16 -17.68
N PHE A 528 -18.29 8.04 -17.31
CA PHE A 528 -17.54 7.17 -18.22
C PHE A 528 -17.89 5.71 -17.94
N ALA A 529 -17.79 4.86 -18.97
CA ALA A 529 -17.96 3.43 -18.79
C ALA A 529 -16.92 2.63 -19.58
N THR A 530 -16.48 1.53 -18.99
CA THR A 530 -15.52 0.61 -19.59
C THR A 530 -15.96 -0.83 -19.34
N GLN A 531 -15.30 -1.79 -19.99
CA GLN A 531 -15.32 -3.17 -19.48
C GLN A 531 -14.75 -3.21 -18.06
N GLN A 532 -15.19 -4.18 -17.26
CA GLN A 532 -14.69 -4.38 -15.89
C GLN A 532 -13.40 -5.24 -15.85
N MET A 533 -13.18 -6.05 -16.89
CA MET A 533 -12.04 -6.95 -17.00
C MET A 533 -10.76 -6.20 -17.38
N CYS A 534 -9.71 -6.32 -16.58
CA CYS A 534 -8.36 -5.96 -17.00
C CYS A 534 -7.80 -7.03 -17.95
N PRO A 535 -7.42 -6.68 -19.20
CA PRO A 535 -7.01 -7.65 -20.22
C PRO A 535 -5.68 -8.36 -19.92
N HIS A 536 -4.82 -7.81 -19.05
CA HIS A 536 -3.50 -8.36 -18.74
C HIS A 536 -3.56 -9.77 -18.10
N LYS A 537 -4.43 -9.97 -17.11
CA LYS A 537 -4.66 -11.29 -16.48
C LYS A 537 -6.12 -11.67 -16.37
N ARG A 538 -6.96 -11.02 -17.18
CA ARG A 538 -8.42 -11.21 -17.22
C ARG A 538 -9.08 -11.10 -15.83
N ALA A 539 -8.60 -10.15 -15.02
CA ALA A 539 -9.12 -9.90 -13.68
C ALA A 539 -10.24 -8.85 -13.73
N PHE A 540 -11.40 -9.14 -13.16
CA PHE A 540 -12.56 -8.25 -13.13
C PHE A 540 -12.46 -7.24 -11.97
N VAL A 541 -11.67 -6.17 -12.16
CA VAL A 541 -11.27 -5.26 -11.07
C VAL A 541 -11.10 -3.80 -11.49
N LEU A 542 -11.55 -3.38 -12.68
CA LEU A 542 -11.26 -2.01 -13.15
C LEU A 542 -12.01 -0.93 -12.36
N GLU A 543 -13.24 -1.19 -11.90
CA GLU A 543 -13.99 -0.27 -11.02
C GLU A 543 -13.26 0.05 -9.70
N HIS A 544 -12.43 -0.86 -9.22
CA HIS A 544 -11.61 -0.70 -8.01
C HIS A 544 -10.39 0.20 -8.24
N GLY A 545 -10.08 0.54 -9.49
CA GLY A 545 -8.91 1.30 -9.87
C GLY A 545 -8.95 2.76 -9.45
N ILE A 546 -7.77 3.33 -9.25
CA ILE A 546 -7.64 4.78 -9.08
C ILE A 546 -7.83 5.43 -10.44
N VAL A 547 -8.78 6.36 -10.54
CA VAL A 547 -8.91 7.24 -11.69
C VAL A 547 -7.94 8.41 -11.55
N GLY A 548 -7.19 8.71 -12.59
CA GLY A 548 -6.29 9.85 -12.66
C GLY A 548 -6.37 10.56 -14.02
N ASP A 549 -5.63 11.65 -14.15
CA ASP A 549 -5.39 12.32 -15.42
C ASP A 549 -3.90 12.33 -15.74
N ASP A 550 -3.60 12.16 -17.03
CA ASP A 550 -2.25 12.32 -17.54
C ASP A 550 -1.89 13.81 -17.56
N PRO A 551 -0.84 14.25 -16.86
CA PRO A 551 -0.49 15.67 -16.74
C PRO A 551 -0.14 16.33 -18.09
N ASN A 552 0.24 15.56 -19.10
CA ASN A 552 0.64 16.08 -20.41
C ASN A 552 -0.55 16.21 -21.37
N SER A 553 -1.37 15.16 -21.48
CA SER A 553 -2.49 15.10 -22.43
C SER A 553 -3.84 15.49 -21.82
N GLY A 554 -3.94 15.55 -20.49
CA GLY A 554 -5.20 15.75 -19.77
C GLY A 554 -6.18 14.57 -19.88
N LYS A 555 -5.76 13.46 -20.50
CA LYS A 555 -6.61 12.27 -20.67
C LYS A 555 -6.87 11.62 -19.32
N VAL A 556 -8.15 11.40 -19.02
CA VAL A 556 -8.58 10.68 -17.83
C VAL A 556 -8.44 9.18 -18.06
N TYR A 557 -7.87 8.47 -17.09
CA TYR A 557 -7.64 7.04 -17.14
C TYR A 557 -8.00 6.36 -15.82
N VAL A 558 -8.21 5.05 -15.86
CA VAL A 558 -8.27 4.18 -14.69
C VAL A 558 -7.02 3.31 -14.61
N SER A 559 -6.34 3.33 -13.47
CA SER A 559 -5.21 2.46 -13.19
C SER A 559 -5.69 1.14 -12.63
N CYS A 560 -5.42 0.03 -13.33
CA CYS A 560 -5.77 -1.30 -12.86
C CYS A 560 -5.17 -1.55 -11.46
N PRO A 561 -5.99 -1.88 -10.45
CA PRO A 561 -5.53 -1.99 -9.06
C PRO A 561 -4.50 -3.10 -8.86
N MET A 562 -4.57 -4.16 -9.68
CA MET A 562 -3.69 -5.34 -9.57
C MET A 562 -2.41 -5.22 -10.38
N HIS A 563 -2.45 -4.53 -11.53
CA HIS A 563 -1.39 -4.59 -12.54
C HIS A 563 -0.81 -3.24 -12.94
N LYS A 564 -1.38 -2.14 -12.41
CA LYS A 564 -0.93 -0.75 -12.62
C LYS A 564 -0.77 -0.39 -14.11
N ARG A 565 -1.74 -0.84 -14.91
CA ARG A 565 -1.93 -0.47 -16.31
C ARG A 565 -2.97 0.65 -16.38
N ASN A 566 -2.65 1.73 -17.08
CA ASN A 566 -3.42 2.97 -17.05
C ASN A 566 -4.25 3.07 -18.33
N PHE A 567 -5.52 2.70 -18.27
CA PHE A 567 -6.41 2.66 -19.44
C PHE A 567 -7.27 3.92 -19.52
N THR A 568 -7.29 4.62 -20.66
CA THR A 568 -8.13 5.83 -20.78
C THR A 568 -9.61 5.50 -20.72
N LEU A 569 -10.40 6.42 -20.17
CA LEU A 569 -11.84 6.24 -20.01
C LEU A 569 -12.66 6.53 -21.28
N LYS A 570 -12.06 7.16 -22.31
CA LYS A 570 -12.74 7.55 -23.56
C LYS A 570 -12.30 6.77 -24.80
N GLY A 571 -11.10 6.18 -24.81
CA GLY A 571 -10.59 5.37 -25.93
C GLY A 571 -10.03 4.00 -25.53
N GLY A 572 -9.90 3.74 -24.22
CA GLY A 572 -9.45 2.48 -23.68
C GLY A 572 -7.97 2.16 -23.91
N GLU A 573 -7.20 3.04 -24.55
CA GLU A 573 -5.77 2.84 -24.76
C GLU A 573 -5.03 2.78 -23.43
N CYS A 574 -4.08 1.86 -23.34
CA CYS A 574 -3.22 1.76 -22.18
C CYS A 574 -2.03 2.71 -22.35
N LEU A 575 -1.96 3.75 -21.52
CA LEU A 575 -0.97 4.82 -21.61
C LEU A 575 0.47 4.35 -21.32
N ASN A 576 0.63 3.18 -20.68
CA ASN A 576 1.94 2.68 -20.23
C ASN A 576 2.26 1.25 -20.68
N ASP A 577 1.47 0.68 -21.59
CA ASP A 577 1.71 -0.63 -22.21
C ASP A 577 0.83 -0.79 -23.46
N ASP A 578 1.40 -0.54 -24.64
CA ASP A 578 0.69 -0.52 -25.91
C ASP A 578 0.08 -1.88 -26.30
N ALA A 579 0.55 -2.98 -25.70
CA ALA A 579 0.05 -4.34 -25.90
C ALA A 579 -1.39 -4.56 -25.39
N TYR A 580 -1.97 -3.58 -24.68
CA TYR A 580 -3.30 -3.71 -24.08
C TYR A 580 -4.21 -2.53 -24.41
N ASN A 581 -5.48 -2.84 -24.61
CA ASN A 581 -6.56 -1.86 -24.77
C ASN A 581 -7.86 -2.48 -24.21
N ILE A 582 -8.76 -1.61 -23.75
CA ILE A 582 -10.07 -2.01 -23.21
C ILE A 582 -11.21 -1.38 -24.00
N LEU A 583 -12.38 -1.99 -23.94
CA LEU A 583 -13.61 -1.40 -24.46
C LEU A 583 -14.07 -0.25 -23.56
N THR A 584 -14.53 0.82 -24.20
CA THR A 584 -15.22 1.96 -23.59
C THR A 584 -16.63 2.06 -24.15
N PHE A 585 -17.56 2.59 -23.37
CA PHE A 585 -18.97 2.69 -23.76
C PHE A 585 -19.49 4.10 -23.50
N ASP A 586 -20.38 4.57 -24.37
CA ASP A 586 -21.01 5.88 -24.20
C ASP A 586 -22.00 5.81 -23.03
N VAL A 587 -22.00 6.87 -22.21
CA VAL A 587 -22.86 6.96 -21.02
C VAL A 587 -23.87 8.07 -21.20
N ARG A 588 -25.11 7.80 -20.79
CA ARG A 588 -26.21 8.74 -20.78
C ARG A 588 -26.89 8.72 -19.42
N VAL A 589 -27.15 9.91 -18.87
CA VAL A 589 -27.85 10.09 -17.60
C VAL A 589 -29.13 10.86 -17.86
N GLU A 590 -30.27 10.24 -17.55
CA GLU A 590 -31.63 10.78 -17.74
C GLU A 590 -32.46 10.40 -16.51
N ASP A 591 -33.14 11.36 -15.86
CA ASP A 591 -34.06 11.12 -14.73
C ASP A 591 -33.52 10.14 -13.66
N ASP A 592 -32.29 10.38 -13.19
CA ASP A 592 -31.50 9.56 -12.25
C ASP A 592 -31.03 8.18 -12.75
N ASP A 593 -31.38 7.80 -13.96
CA ASP A 593 -30.96 6.54 -14.58
C ASP A 593 -29.67 6.71 -15.38
N ILE A 594 -28.75 5.77 -15.19
CA ILE A 594 -27.53 5.66 -15.99
C ILE A 594 -27.71 4.54 -17.01
N SER A 595 -27.67 4.92 -18.28
CA SER A 595 -27.74 4.03 -19.42
C SER A 595 -26.41 4.00 -20.18
N LEU A 596 -26.04 2.82 -20.67
CA LEU A 596 -24.87 2.62 -21.53
C LEU A 596 -25.30 2.28 -22.95
N LEU A 597 -24.61 2.81 -23.96
CA LEU A 597 -24.81 2.39 -25.35
C LEU A 597 -24.05 1.08 -25.57
N LEU A 598 -24.76 -0.02 -25.81
CA LEU A 598 -24.19 -1.38 -25.84
C LEU A 598 -24.66 -2.17 -27.07
N PRO A 599 -23.81 -3.10 -27.58
CA PRO A 599 -24.23 -4.07 -28.59
C PRO A 599 -25.15 -5.14 -27.99
N GLU A 600 -25.61 -6.06 -28.83
CA GLU A 600 -26.32 -7.25 -28.39
C GLU A 600 -25.48 -8.07 -27.40
N VAL A 601 -26.15 -8.64 -26.40
CA VAL A 601 -25.53 -9.33 -25.25
C VAL A 601 -24.53 -10.40 -25.70
N GLN A 602 -24.91 -11.22 -26.68
CA GLN A 602 -24.11 -12.34 -27.14
C GLN A 602 -22.76 -11.91 -27.72
N GLU A 603 -22.72 -10.78 -28.44
CA GLU A 603 -21.48 -10.28 -29.03
C GLU A 603 -20.48 -9.83 -27.96
N LEU A 604 -20.98 -9.17 -26.91
CA LEU A 604 -20.12 -8.72 -25.82
C LEU A 604 -19.64 -9.91 -24.97
N ASP A 605 -20.52 -10.88 -24.73
CA ASP A 605 -20.18 -12.11 -23.98
C ASP A 605 -19.13 -12.96 -24.69
N GLU A 606 -19.15 -13.05 -26.02
CA GLU A 606 -18.10 -13.71 -26.80
C GLU A 606 -16.71 -13.07 -26.61
N LEU A 607 -16.67 -11.75 -26.38
CA LEU A 607 -15.43 -10.98 -26.32
C LEU A 607 -14.88 -10.83 -24.90
N ILE A 608 -15.75 -10.52 -23.93
CA ILE A 608 -15.38 -10.20 -22.54
C ILE A 608 -16.22 -10.93 -21.48
N GLY A 609 -16.98 -11.97 -21.88
CA GLY A 609 -17.79 -12.76 -20.97
C GLY A 609 -16.98 -13.39 -19.82
N THR A 610 -17.57 -13.41 -18.63
CA THR A 610 -16.91 -13.84 -17.39
C THR A 610 -16.50 -15.30 -17.42
N THR A 611 -17.33 -16.19 -17.98
CA THR A 611 -17.14 -17.64 -17.93
C THR A 611 -15.98 -18.08 -18.81
N ASP A 612 -15.92 -17.59 -20.04
CA ASP A 612 -14.83 -17.91 -20.96
C ASP A 612 -13.52 -17.23 -20.52
N SER A 613 -13.60 -15.96 -20.10
CA SER A 613 -12.43 -15.25 -19.58
C SER A 613 -11.82 -15.94 -18.36
N ARG A 614 -12.64 -16.50 -17.46
CA ARG A 614 -12.17 -17.31 -16.33
C ARG A 614 -11.45 -18.57 -16.77
N ARG A 615 -12.03 -19.34 -17.70
CA ARG A 615 -11.40 -20.57 -18.22
C ARG A 615 -10.05 -20.26 -18.84
N ARG A 616 -9.97 -19.22 -19.67
CA ARG A 616 -8.73 -18.83 -20.35
C ARG A 616 -7.71 -18.14 -19.42
N ALA A 617 -8.07 -17.79 -18.19
CA ALA A 617 -7.16 -17.18 -17.21
C ALA A 617 -6.42 -18.21 -16.37
N VAL A 618 -6.89 -19.46 -16.37
CA VAL A 618 -6.34 -20.56 -15.56
C VAL A 618 -5.37 -21.39 -16.39
N ALA A 619 -4.31 -21.89 -15.76
CA ALA A 619 -3.43 -22.88 -16.38
C ALA A 619 -4.22 -24.15 -16.71
N THR A 620 -4.20 -24.59 -17.97
CA THR A 620 -4.73 -25.91 -18.33
C THR A 620 -3.93 -26.98 -17.58
N GLN A 621 -4.62 -27.84 -16.83
CA GLN A 621 -3.99 -29.04 -16.27
C GLN A 621 -3.55 -29.91 -17.46
N ASN A 622 -2.25 -29.96 -17.70
CA ASN A 622 -1.61 -30.99 -18.53
C ASN A 622 -1.01 -32.03 -17.60
#